data_AF-R7GL95-F1
#
_entry.id   AF-R7GL95-F1
#
_cell.length_a   1.000
_cell.length_b   1.000
_cell.length_c   1.000
_cell.angle_alpha   90.00
_cell.angle_beta   90.00
_cell.angle_gamma   90.00
#
_symmetry.space_group_name_H-M   'P 1'
#
loop_
_entity.id
_entity.type
_entity.pdbx_description
1 polymer ?
#
loop_
_entity_poly.entity_id
_entity_poly.type
_entity_poly.pdbx_seq_one_letter_code
_entity_poly.pdbx_strand_id
1 'polypeptide(L)'
;MKKLFTLLLSCMVVFGLSACTNNNKDTGQSNPTKQTDTPTQTEQSIDEAFYKDFKTALEERWKIEENDAELTTEIYTRYVDTELKYLSKYEHKEDSFNNHEIGEAAEDYVEALVEGKQMAYLIDKDYTKWHQEYEDEVFEESTEAIYKLNAIKKITFENEENQKKFDRLVKYGEEYSKRDD
;
A
#
# COMPACT_ATOMS: atom_id res chain seq x y z
N MET A 1 -22.38 -34.09 -8.32
CA MET A 1 -23.60 -33.31 -8.64
C MET A 1 -23.26 -31.83 -8.55
N LYS A 2 -23.64 -31.06 -9.58
CA LYS A 2 -23.35 -29.64 -9.79
C LYS A 2 -23.76 -28.75 -8.62
N LYS A 3 -22.93 -27.76 -8.25
CA LYS A 3 -23.24 -26.32 -8.05
C LYS A 3 -21.90 -25.54 -8.15
N LEU A 4 -21.53 -25.00 -9.31
CA LEU A 4 -21.66 -23.57 -9.66
C LEU A 4 -21.76 -22.64 -8.44
N PHE A 5 -20.66 -21.93 -8.14
CA PHE A 5 -20.68 -20.61 -7.53
C PHE A 5 -19.76 -19.69 -8.32
N THR A 6 -20.29 -19.23 -9.45
CA THR A 6 -19.83 -18.00 -10.10
C THR A 6 -20.46 -16.87 -9.30
N LEU A 7 -19.69 -16.16 -8.48
CA LEU A 7 -20.12 -14.92 -7.86
C LEU A 7 -19.29 -13.77 -8.45
N LEU A 8 -19.53 -13.47 -9.72
CA LEU A 8 -19.19 -12.17 -10.28
C LEU A 8 -20.18 -11.17 -9.69
N LEU A 9 -19.71 -10.41 -8.71
CA LEU A 9 -20.45 -9.36 -8.04
C LEU A 9 -20.61 -8.16 -9.00
N SER A 10 -21.51 -8.30 -9.97
CA SER A 10 -22.07 -7.18 -10.72
C SER A 10 -23.20 -6.53 -9.91
N CYS A 11 -23.30 -5.19 -9.99
CA CYS A 11 -24.45 -4.32 -9.70
C CYS A 11 -24.33 -3.40 -8.47
N MET A 12 -24.31 -2.08 -8.74
CA MET A 12 -25.06 -0.94 -8.14
C MET A 12 -24.20 0.33 -8.33
N VAL A 13 -24.36 1.17 -9.36
CA VAL A 13 -25.46 2.08 -9.73
C VAL A 13 -25.71 3.25 -8.73
N VAL A 14 -25.03 4.38 -9.01
CA VAL A 14 -25.48 5.81 -9.08
C VAL A 14 -25.81 6.65 -7.81
N PHE A 15 -25.43 7.94 -7.94
CA PHE A 15 -25.81 9.20 -7.26
C PHE A 15 -25.00 9.57 -5.99
N GLY A 16 -24.55 10.81 -5.79
CA GLY A 16 -24.92 12.07 -6.43
C GLY A 16 -23.99 13.25 -6.10
N LEU A 17 -24.35 14.37 -6.72
CA LEU A 17 -23.72 15.69 -6.72
C LEU A 17 -23.61 16.35 -5.34
N SER A 18 -22.60 17.20 -5.16
CA SER A 18 -22.77 18.49 -4.47
C SER A 18 -21.78 19.53 -5.00
N ALA A 19 -22.33 20.57 -5.60
CA ALA A 19 -21.68 21.83 -5.90
C ALA A 19 -21.37 22.60 -4.61
N CYS A 20 -20.35 23.46 -4.63
CA CYS A 20 -20.49 24.88 -4.29
C CYS A 20 -19.20 25.67 -4.60
N THR A 21 -19.43 26.80 -5.25
CA THR A 21 -18.54 27.86 -5.70
C THR A 21 -18.09 28.77 -4.55
N ASN A 22 -16.93 29.45 -4.63
CA ASN A 22 -16.92 30.91 -4.86
C ASN A 22 -15.51 31.49 -5.13
N ASN A 23 -15.50 32.54 -5.95
CA ASN A 23 -14.37 33.37 -6.32
C ASN A 23 -14.03 34.39 -5.23
N ASN A 24 -12.75 34.80 -5.14
CA ASN A 24 -12.45 36.23 -5.13
C ASN A 24 -11.04 36.54 -5.68
N LYS A 25 -10.95 37.64 -6.42
CA LYS A 25 -9.79 38.16 -7.13
C LYS A 25 -9.63 39.60 -6.64
N ASP A 26 -8.49 39.99 -6.08
CA ASP A 26 -7.79 41.18 -6.60
C ASP A 26 -6.36 41.40 -6.06
N THR A 27 -5.63 42.01 -6.97
CA THR A 27 -4.30 42.64 -7.07
C THR A 27 -3.52 43.17 -5.86
N GLY A 28 -2.18 43.13 -5.99
CA GLY A 28 -1.24 43.92 -5.18
C GLY A 28 0.23 43.62 -5.47
N GLN A 29 0.79 44.26 -6.50
CA GLN A 29 2.17 44.15 -6.97
C GLN A 29 3.12 45.06 -6.18
N SER A 30 4.22 44.52 -5.63
CA SER A 30 5.47 45.28 -5.36
C SER A 30 6.68 44.33 -5.37
N ASN A 31 7.77 44.81 -5.97
CA ASN A 31 8.90 44.04 -6.50
C ASN A 31 10.11 44.03 -5.52
N PRO A 32 11.23 43.33 -5.80
CA PRO A 32 11.69 42.20 -5.00
C PRO A 32 12.88 42.55 -4.08
N THR A 33 12.85 42.04 -2.86
CA THR A 33 14.06 41.96 -2.04
C THR A 33 14.75 40.66 -2.40
N LYS A 34 15.98 40.77 -2.91
CA LYS A 34 16.85 39.67 -3.32
C LYS A 34 17.27 38.87 -2.09
N GLN A 35 16.39 38.00 -1.59
CA GLN A 35 16.75 36.94 -0.67
C GLN A 35 17.59 35.94 -1.46
N THR A 36 18.80 35.74 -0.97
CA THR A 36 19.63 34.64 -1.47
C THR A 36 19.08 33.40 -0.79
N ASP A 37 18.09 32.79 -1.42
CA ASP A 37 17.53 31.51 -1.00
C ASP A 37 18.63 30.47 -1.17
N THR A 38 19.39 30.26 -0.09
CA THR A 38 20.13 29.01 0.06
C THR A 38 19.05 27.94 0.14
N PRO A 39 18.97 26.98 -0.79
CA PRO A 39 17.99 25.91 -0.68
C PRO A 39 18.35 25.18 0.59
N THR A 40 17.59 25.42 1.65
CA THR A 40 17.59 24.53 2.80
C THR A 40 17.06 23.23 2.23
N GLN A 41 17.96 22.30 1.91
CA GLN A 41 17.56 20.92 1.67
C GLN A 41 16.95 20.48 2.99
N THR A 42 15.62 20.58 3.08
CA THR A 42 14.88 19.99 4.18
C THR A 42 15.22 18.52 4.15
N GLU A 43 15.93 18.04 5.17
CA GLU A 43 16.19 16.63 5.35
C GLU A 43 14.83 15.91 5.29
N GLN A 44 14.69 14.99 4.34
CA GLN A 44 13.43 14.27 4.16
C GLN A 44 13.18 13.46 5.43
N SER A 45 12.04 13.67 6.09
CA SER A 45 11.68 12.86 7.26
C SER A 45 11.58 11.39 6.88
N ILE A 46 11.81 10.50 7.85
CA ILE A 46 11.65 9.06 7.65
C ILE A 46 10.21 8.72 7.20
N ASP A 47 9.20 9.42 7.69
CA ASP A 47 7.81 9.29 7.23
C ASP A 47 7.70 9.52 5.72
N GLU A 48 8.21 10.65 5.23
CA GLU A 48 8.18 10.98 3.81
C GLU A 48 9.04 10.02 2.98
N ALA A 49 10.16 9.55 3.52
CA ALA A 49 11.01 8.56 2.88
C ALA A 49 10.28 7.22 2.73
N PHE A 50 9.60 6.77 3.79
CA PHE A 50 8.82 5.54 3.79
C PHE A 50 7.70 5.58 2.75
N TYR A 51 6.85 6.62 2.74
CA TYR A 51 5.77 6.71 1.74
C TYR A 51 6.28 6.66 0.29
N LYS A 52 7.43 7.31 0.04
CA LYS A 52 8.07 7.28 -1.29
C LYS A 52 8.56 5.87 -1.64
N ASP A 53 9.24 5.21 -0.72
CA ASP A 53 9.77 3.86 -0.93
C ASP A 53 8.65 2.83 -1.02
N PHE A 54 7.60 2.95 -0.20
CA PHE A 54 6.40 2.14 -0.21
C PHE A 54 5.67 2.20 -1.55
N LYS A 55 5.43 3.42 -2.06
CA LYS A 55 4.86 3.61 -3.40
C LYS A 55 5.75 2.97 -4.48
N THR A 56 7.07 3.15 -4.38
CA THR A 56 8.03 2.59 -5.33
C THR A 56 8.04 1.06 -5.27
N ALA A 57 7.99 0.47 -4.08
CA ALA A 57 7.95 -0.98 -3.87
C ALA A 57 6.76 -1.62 -4.57
N LEU A 58 5.56 -1.07 -4.35
CA LEU A 58 4.33 -1.54 -5.00
C LEU A 58 4.40 -1.41 -6.53
N GLU A 59 4.86 -0.26 -7.04
CA GLU A 59 5.03 -0.05 -8.48
C GLU A 59 6.02 -1.05 -9.10
N GLU A 60 7.15 -1.30 -8.46
CA GLU A 60 8.15 -2.26 -8.95
C GLU A 60 7.63 -3.70 -8.89
N ARG A 61 6.92 -4.09 -7.82
CA ARG A 61 6.29 -5.40 -7.71
C ARG A 61 5.22 -5.62 -8.79
N TRP A 62 4.38 -4.63 -9.08
CA TRP A 62 3.39 -4.74 -10.15
C TRP A 62 3.99 -4.79 -11.56
N LYS A 63 5.20 -4.25 -11.78
CA LYS A 63 5.90 -4.36 -13.08
C LYS A 63 6.36 -5.79 -13.40
N ILE A 64 6.63 -6.58 -12.36
CA ILE A 64 7.09 -7.97 -12.51
C ILE A 64 5.98 -8.99 -12.29
N GLU A 65 4.76 -8.53 -12.04
CA GLU A 65 3.60 -9.39 -11.81
C GLU A 65 3.25 -10.18 -13.08
N GLU A 66 3.11 -11.48 -12.94
CA GLU A 66 2.85 -12.43 -14.02
C GLU A 66 1.41 -12.92 -13.89
N ASN A 67 0.45 -12.16 -14.43
CA ASN A 67 -0.99 -12.36 -14.20
C ASN A 67 -1.54 -13.74 -14.60
N ASP A 68 -0.86 -14.45 -15.53
CA ASP A 68 -1.30 -15.75 -16.05
C ASP A 68 -0.43 -16.92 -15.54
N ALA A 69 0.54 -16.65 -14.66
CA ALA A 69 1.42 -17.69 -14.11
C ALA A 69 0.76 -18.39 -12.92
N GLU A 70 0.99 -19.70 -12.79
CA GLU A 70 0.69 -20.42 -11.57
C GLU A 70 1.57 -19.88 -10.43
N LEU A 71 0.99 -19.62 -9.26
CA LEU A 71 1.75 -19.17 -8.11
C LEU A 71 2.70 -20.29 -7.65
N THR A 72 3.99 -20.00 -7.63
CA THR A 72 5.03 -20.89 -7.11
C THR A 72 5.81 -20.20 -6.00
N THR A 73 6.57 -20.97 -5.21
CA THR A 73 7.49 -20.40 -4.21
C THR A 73 8.42 -19.36 -4.84
N GLU A 74 8.96 -19.65 -6.03
CA GLU A 74 9.89 -18.76 -6.73
C GLU A 74 9.23 -17.44 -7.13
N ILE A 75 8.04 -17.52 -7.74
CA ILE A 75 7.31 -16.32 -8.20
C ILE A 75 6.93 -15.44 -7.02
N TYR A 76 6.35 -16.04 -5.97
CA TYR A 76 5.95 -15.30 -4.78
C TYR A 76 7.16 -14.66 -4.07
N THR A 77 8.23 -15.42 -3.86
CA THR A 77 9.46 -14.92 -3.22
C THR A 77 10.04 -13.75 -4.00
N ARG A 78 10.01 -13.79 -5.34
CA ARG A 78 10.49 -12.69 -6.18
C ARG A 78 9.65 -11.42 -6.02
N TYR A 79 8.33 -11.53 -5.82
CA TYR A 79 7.47 -10.38 -5.53
C TYR A 79 7.84 -9.75 -4.19
N VAL A 80 7.92 -10.57 -3.15
CA VAL A 80 8.28 -10.10 -1.81
C VAL A 80 9.69 -9.51 -1.77
N ASP A 81 10.67 -10.14 -2.41
CA ASP A 81 12.04 -9.61 -2.51
C ASP A 81 12.10 -8.26 -3.22
N THR A 82 11.21 -8.05 -4.20
CA THR A 82 11.12 -6.77 -4.92
C THR A 82 10.63 -5.66 -4.01
N GLU A 83 9.65 -5.94 -3.14
CA GLU A 83 9.16 -4.96 -2.16
C GLU A 83 10.18 -4.72 -1.04
N LEU A 84 10.71 -5.80 -0.44
CA LEU A 84 11.69 -5.73 0.66
C LEU A 84 13.00 -5.05 0.28
N LYS A 85 13.38 -5.05 -1.01
CA LYS A 85 14.52 -4.26 -1.51
C LYS A 85 14.42 -2.78 -1.13
N TYR A 86 13.21 -2.24 -1.06
CA TYR A 86 12.96 -0.84 -0.68
C TYR A 86 12.62 -0.71 0.80
N LEU A 87 11.96 -1.72 1.37
CA LEU A 87 11.28 -1.61 2.65
C LEU A 87 12.00 -2.23 3.85
N SER A 88 12.88 -3.21 3.64
CA SER A 88 13.60 -3.90 4.74
C SER A 88 14.38 -2.97 5.67
N LYS A 89 14.80 -1.79 5.19
CA LYS A 89 15.49 -0.79 6.03
C LYS A 89 14.60 -0.14 7.10
N TYR A 90 13.28 -0.34 7.03
CA TYR A 90 12.29 0.14 7.99
C TYR A 90 11.89 -0.93 9.02
N GLU A 91 12.36 -2.17 8.88
CA GLU A 91 12.17 -3.23 9.88
C GLU A 91 12.76 -2.80 11.23
N HIS A 92 11.98 -2.95 12.29
CA HIS A 92 12.26 -2.52 13.66
C HIS A 92 12.63 -1.03 13.75
N LYS A 93 11.95 -0.19 12.96
CA LYS A 93 12.14 1.28 12.94
C LYS A 93 10.93 2.07 13.40
N GLU A 94 9.85 1.44 13.82
CA GLU A 94 8.64 2.08 14.35
C GLU A 94 8.92 3.36 15.19
N ASP A 95 9.73 3.23 16.24
CA ASP A 95 10.09 4.33 17.17
C ASP A 95 10.91 5.47 16.54
N SER A 96 11.43 5.27 15.34
CA SER A 96 12.19 6.28 14.60
C SER A 96 11.29 7.21 13.79
N PHE A 97 10.03 6.83 13.54
CA PHE A 97 9.07 7.64 12.80
C PHE A 97 8.63 8.87 13.59
N ASN A 98 8.39 9.97 12.88
CA ASN A 98 7.89 11.19 13.52
C ASN A 98 6.42 11.03 13.91
N ASN A 99 5.65 10.30 13.08
CA ASN A 99 4.30 9.85 13.40
C ASN A 99 4.33 8.37 13.77
N HIS A 100 4.00 8.07 15.02
CA HIS A 100 3.97 6.72 15.56
C HIS A 100 3.00 5.80 14.81
N GLU A 101 1.82 6.28 14.39
CA GLU A 101 0.86 5.47 13.62
C GLU A 101 1.40 5.11 12.22
N ILE A 102 2.28 5.93 11.65
CA ILE A 102 2.98 5.59 10.40
C ILE A 102 4.05 4.53 10.69
N GLY A 103 4.77 4.66 11.80
CA GLY A 103 5.79 3.69 12.21
C GLY A 103 5.21 2.30 12.47
N GLU A 104 4.09 2.23 13.19
CA GLU A 104 3.39 0.97 13.50
C GLU A 104 2.92 0.29 12.22
N ALA A 105 2.16 1.00 11.36
CA ALA A 105 1.70 0.43 10.10
C ALA A 105 2.86 0.10 9.12
N ALA A 106 4.00 0.78 9.22
CA ALA A 106 5.18 0.44 8.44
C ALA A 106 5.83 -0.87 8.94
N GLU A 107 5.90 -1.06 10.26
CA GLU A 107 6.39 -2.30 10.88
C GLU A 107 5.47 -3.47 10.50
N ASP A 108 4.16 -3.36 10.74
CA ASP A 108 3.15 -4.37 10.40
C ASP A 108 3.31 -4.84 8.94
N TYR A 109 3.43 -3.90 8.00
CA TYR A 109 3.58 -4.23 6.58
C TYR A 109 4.89 -4.97 6.28
N VAL A 110 6.01 -4.53 6.88
CA VAL A 110 7.33 -5.12 6.61
C VAL A 110 7.45 -6.50 7.25
N GLU A 111 6.95 -6.68 8.48
CA GLU A 111 6.91 -7.97 9.15
C GLU A 111 6.05 -8.98 8.38
N ALA A 112 4.84 -8.60 7.94
CA ALA A 112 3.98 -9.45 7.12
C ALA A 112 4.67 -9.91 5.82
N LEU A 113 5.44 -9.04 5.15
CA LEU A 113 6.24 -9.44 3.99
C LEU A 113 7.32 -10.47 4.37
N VAL A 114 8.04 -10.26 5.47
CA VAL A 114 9.07 -11.18 5.93
C VAL A 114 8.48 -12.54 6.28
N GLU A 115 7.36 -12.58 7.00
CA GLU A 115 6.63 -13.81 7.36
C GLU A 115 6.11 -14.55 6.13
N GLY A 116 5.47 -13.82 5.21
CA GLY A 116 5.01 -14.35 3.93
C GLY A 116 6.13 -15.03 3.16
N LYS A 117 7.31 -14.41 3.12
CA LYS A 117 8.50 -15.02 2.50
C LYS A 117 8.97 -16.28 3.23
N GLN A 118 8.93 -16.32 4.56
CA GLN A 118 9.32 -17.49 5.34
C GLN A 118 8.39 -18.69 5.09
N MET A 119 7.10 -18.46 4.88
CA MET A 119 6.12 -19.51 4.58
C MET A 119 6.01 -19.86 3.09
N ALA A 120 6.64 -19.10 2.19
CA ALA A 120 6.53 -19.28 0.73
C ALA A 120 6.83 -20.71 0.25
N TYR A 121 7.71 -21.45 0.93
CA TYR A 121 8.02 -22.86 0.61
C TYR A 121 6.79 -23.79 0.65
N LEU A 122 5.73 -23.39 1.36
CA LEU A 122 4.48 -24.15 1.41
C LEU A 122 3.69 -24.06 0.10
N ILE A 123 3.91 -23.06 -0.75
CA ILE A 123 3.18 -22.92 -2.02
C ILE A 123 3.33 -24.20 -2.86
N ASP A 124 4.57 -24.67 -3.05
CA ASP A 124 4.83 -25.87 -3.85
C ASP A 124 4.66 -27.19 -3.06
N LYS A 125 4.64 -27.12 -1.73
CA LYS A 125 4.63 -28.30 -0.84
C LYS A 125 3.23 -28.67 -0.34
N ASP A 126 2.46 -27.67 0.06
CA ASP A 126 1.11 -27.77 0.63
C ASP A 126 0.38 -26.44 0.48
N TYR A 127 -0.12 -26.18 -0.74
CA TYR A 127 -0.81 -24.93 -1.07
C TYR A 127 -2.04 -24.66 -0.18
N THR A 128 -2.74 -25.70 0.28
CA THR A 128 -3.91 -25.51 1.15
C THR A 128 -3.48 -24.94 2.48
N LYS A 129 -2.40 -25.48 3.05
CA LYS A 129 -1.81 -24.95 4.27
C LYS A 129 -1.28 -23.53 4.06
N TRP A 130 -0.55 -23.29 2.97
CA TRP A 130 -0.05 -21.95 2.65
C TRP A 130 -1.18 -20.93 2.56
N HIS A 131 -2.25 -21.24 1.83
CA HIS A 131 -3.36 -20.30 1.64
C HIS A 131 -4.07 -19.95 2.96
N GLN A 132 -4.19 -20.90 3.88
CA GLN A 132 -4.77 -20.65 5.20
C GLN A 132 -3.88 -19.73 6.05
N GLU A 133 -2.59 -20.05 6.17
CA GLU A 133 -1.66 -19.23 6.96
C GLU A 133 -1.44 -17.85 6.31
N TYR A 134 -1.36 -17.78 4.98
CA TYR A 134 -1.17 -16.53 4.25
C TYR A 134 -2.35 -15.57 4.38
N GLU A 135 -3.59 -16.06 4.35
CA GLU A 135 -4.76 -15.16 4.44
C GLU A 135 -4.77 -14.42 5.79
N ASP A 136 -4.58 -15.15 6.88
CA ASP A 136 -4.68 -14.64 8.25
C ASP A 136 -3.41 -13.87 8.67
N GLU A 137 -2.20 -14.39 8.41
CA GLU A 137 -0.95 -13.83 8.94
C GLU A 137 -0.31 -12.78 8.02
N VAL A 138 -0.62 -12.80 6.72
CA VAL A 138 0.10 -11.98 5.72
C VAL A 138 -0.83 -11.04 4.98
N PHE A 139 -1.93 -11.56 4.44
CA PHE A 139 -2.82 -10.77 3.59
C PHE A 139 -3.64 -9.79 4.41
N GLU A 140 -4.23 -10.24 5.50
CA GLU A 140 -4.95 -9.40 6.46
C GLU A 140 -4.04 -8.28 6.98
N GLU A 141 -2.95 -8.62 7.68
CA GLU A 141 -2.00 -7.65 8.27
C GLU A 141 -1.46 -6.63 7.24
N SER A 142 -0.99 -7.11 6.08
CA SER A 142 -0.43 -6.20 5.07
C SER A 142 -1.50 -5.28 4.46
N THR A 143 -2.74 -5.75 4.28
CA THR A 143 -3.79 -4.89 3.71
C THR A 143 -4.36 -3.91 4.73
N GLU A 144 -4.44 -4.28 6.01
CA GLU A 144 -4.76 -3.37 7.09
C GLU A 144 -3.72 -2.26 7.23
N ALA A 145 -2.44 -2.61 7.23
CA ALA A 145 -1.35 -1.64 7.22
C ALA A 145 -1.48 -0.66 6.04
N ILE A 146 -1.78 -1.15 4.84
CA ILE A 146 -2.07 -0.32 3.66
C ILE A 146 -3.24 0.64 3.91
N TYR A 147 -4.32 0.13 4.51
CA TYR A 147 -5.50 0.93 4.83
C TYR A 147 -5.17 2.04 5.83
N LYS A 148 -4.49 1.71 6.95
CA LYS A 148 -4.03 2.66 7.99
C LYS A 148 -3.16 3.76 7.37
N LEU A 149 -2.13 3.38 6.60
CA LEU A 149 -1.26 4.33 5.89
C LEU A 149 -2.05 5.27 4.97
N ASN A 150 -2.95 4.71 4.15
CA ASN A 150 -3.76 5.52 3.24
C ASN A 150 -4.78 6.42 3.95
N ALA A 151 -5.22 6.06 5.17
CA ALA A 151 -6.10 6.89 5.99
C ALA A 151 -5.35 8.08 6.61
N ILE A 152 -4.10 7.87 7.05
CA ILE A 152 -3.23 8.93 7.59
C ILE A 152 -2.82 9.91 6.49
N LYS A 153 -2.30 9.39 5.37
CA LYS A 153 -1.89 10.19 4.22
C LYS A 153 -2.30 9.49 2.93
N LYS A 154 -3.22 10.13 2.20
CA LYS A 154 -3.77 9.57 0.95
C LYS A 154 -2.66 9.24 -0.04
N ILE A 155 -2.62 7.98 -0.48
CA ILE A 155 -1.66 7.48 -1.46
C ILE A 155 -2.34 7.44 -2.83
N THR A 156 -1.66 7.96 -3.85
CA THR A 156 -2.13 7.96 -5.23
C THR A 156 -1.04 7.53 -6.21
N PHE A 157 -1.44 6.84 -7.27
CA PHE A 157 -0.61 6.35 -8.36
C PHE A 157 -1.02 7.04 -9.65
N GLU A 158 -0.04 7.47 -10.45
CA GLU A 158 -0.32 8.16 -11.72
C GLU A 158 -0.91 7.21 -12.77
N ASN A 159 -0.51 5.94 -12.72
CA ASN A 159 -1.05 4.89 -13.58
C ASN A 159 -2.42 4.42 -13.03
N GLU A 160 -3.45 4.49 -13.87
CA GLU A 160 -4.83 4.13 -13.49
C GLU A 160 -4.98 2.65 -13.08
N GLU A 161 -4.24 1.75 -13.71
CA GLU A 161 -4.25 0.32 -13.35
C GLU A 161 -3.64 0.10 -11.97
N ASN A 162 -2.50 0.75 -11.69
CA ASN A 162 -1.86 0.74 -10.37
C ASN A 162 -2.78 1.35 -9.31
N GLN A 163 -3.45 2.46 -9.61
CA GLN A 163 -4.44 3.04 -8.70
C GLN A 163 -5.56 2.04 -8.39
N LYS A 164 -6.10 1.35 -9.40
CA LYS A 164 -7.13 0.31 -9.20
C LYS A 164 -6.61 -0.87 -8.39
N LYS A 165 -5.35 -1.29 -8.58
CA LYS A 165 -4.72 -2.35 -7.77
C LYS A 165 -4.63 -1.89 -6.31
N PHE A 166 -4.15 -0.68 -6.09
CA PHE A 166 -4.04 -0.08 -4.75
C PHE A 166 -5.39 0.07 -4.06
N ASP A 167 -6.40 0.63 -4.73
CA ASP A 167 -7.72 0.85 -4.15
C ASP A 167 -8.38 -0.47 -3.72
N ARG A 168 -8.09 -1.58 -4.41
CA ARG A 168 -8.54 -2.92 -3.98
C ARG A 168 -7.86 -3.35 -2.68
N LEU A 169 -6.54 -3.15 -2.56
CA LEU A 169 -5.81 -3.47 -1.32
C LEU A 169 -6.33 -2.66 -0.14
N VAL A 170 -6.55 -1.35 -0.33
CA VAL A 170 -7.17 -0.47 0.69
C VAL A 170 -8.54 -0.97 1.10
N LYS A 171 -9.37 -1.42 0.14
CA LYS A 171 -10.71 -1.95 0.42
C LYS A 171 -10.66 -3.25 1.24
N TYR A 172 -9.70 -4.14 0.96
CA TYR A 172 -9.52 -5.34 1.77
C TYR A 172 -9.13 -4.98 3.22
N GLY A 173 -8.16 -4.09 3.41
CA GLY A 173 -7.79 -3.64 4.76
C GLY A 173 -8.93 -2.95 5.52
N GLU A 174 -9.78 -2.18 4.82
CA GLU A 174 -10.99 -1.59 5.42
C GLU A 174 -12.01 -2.66 5.84
N GLU A 175 -12.08 -3.79 5.14
CA GLU A 175 -12.98 -4.89 5.47
C GLU A 175 -12.45 -5.75 6.62
N TYR A 176 -11.13 -5.93 6.72
CA TYR A 176 -10.47 -6.64 7.82
C TYR A 176 -10.54 -5.84 9.12
N SER A 177 -10.19 -4.55 9.09
CA SER A 177 -10.20 -3.69 10.29
C SER A 177 -11.55 -3.54 11.00
N LYS A 178 -12.65 -3.94 10.35
CA LYS A 178 -14.00 -3.95 10.93
C LYS A 178 -14.40 -5.28 11.57
N ARG A 179 -13.61 -6.34 11.42
CA ARG A 179 -13.88 -7.67 12.01
C ARG A 179 -13.46 -7.73 13.47
N ASP A 180 -12.50 -6.91 13.85
CA ASP A 180 -11.92 -6.85 15.19
C ASP A 180 -12.64 -5.88 16.14
N ASP A 181 -13.57 -5.06 15.62
CA ASP A 181 -14.47 -4.15 16.36
C ASP A 181 -15.81 -4.81 16.78
#